data_AF-A0AAV6MI75-F1
#
_entry.id   AF-A0AAV6MI75-F1
#
_cell.length_a   1.000
_cell.length_b   1.000
_cell.length_c   1.000
_cell.angle_alpha   90.00
_cell.angle_beta   90.00
_cell.angle_gamma   90.00
#
_symmetry.space_group_name_H-M   'P 1'
#
loop_
_entity.id
_entity.type
_entity.pdbx_description
1 polymer ?
#
loop_
_entity_poly.entity_id
_entity_poly.type
_entity_poly.pdbx_seq_one_letter_code
_entity_poly.pdbx_strand_id
1 'polypeptide(L)'
;MHEPKAMVKPPTSFMREKWTKLDQYISIALFILHILCIFAPFHFNWRAFWVSFALYVITGLSISVSYHRNLAHKSFELPKVLEYFFAYCAAHALQGDPIDWVSTHRCHHQFVDTNRDPHSPIQGFWFSHILWLFDSYTLTKRVCPKYFTDFKKIERSIIIWFSKHGRPDNVRDLEKQAFYRFIHKTYLLHHVAFAVLLYEVGGLPFLIWGTCVRIVVLLHITFMVNSVCHIWGKRRWNTKDLSKNNRLVGLLAFGEGWHNNHHAFEYSARFGIEWWEYDPGGRKPYYMNVDSLDGGKSNLGHSGYGSQTKHLNLDIKESYPGDAINFATKGTNSIRITCLYCRSVDYQIAC
;
A
#
# COMPACT_ATOMS: atom_id res chain seq x y z
N MET A 1 15.04 17.38 -17.00
CA MET A 1 13.58 17.57 -16.86
C MET A 1 12.92 16.28 -17.30
N HIS A 2 12.12 15.64 -16.45
CA HIS A 2 11.31 14.49 -16.87
C HIS A 2 10.17 14.98 -17.73
N GLU A 3 9.91 14.33 -18.88
CA GLU A 3 8.74 14.61 -19.70
C GLU A 3 7.46 14.47 -18.85
N PRO A 4 6.51 15.42 -18.97
CA PRO A 4 5.26 15.31 -18.25
C PRO A 4 4.51 14.05 -18.68
N LYS A 5 4.13 13.19 -17.72
CA LYS A 5 3.29 12.03 -18.01
C LYS A 5 1.98 12.52 -18.62
N ALA A 6 1.67 12.05 -19.83
CA ALA A 6 0.44 12.43 -20.52
C ALA A 6 -0.78 11.94 -19.75
N MET A 7 -1.72 12.86 -19.49
CA MET A 7 -3.03 12.52 -18.95
C MET A 7 -3.74 11.61 -19.94
N VAL A 8 -4.29 10.51 -19.43
CA VAL A 8 -5.11 9.59 -20.22
C VAL A 8 -6.55 9.84 -19.83
N LYS A 9 -7.46 9.85 -20.81
CA LYS A 9 -8.89 9.94 -20.48
C LYS A 9 -9.23 8.80 -19.51
N PRO A 10 -9.90 9.07 -18.38
CA PRO A 10 -10.38 8.00 -17.52
C PRO A 10 -11.18 7.02 -18.38
N PRO A 11 -11.05 5.71 -18.12
CA PRO A 11 -11.93 4.75 -18.77
C PRO A 11 -13.36 5.19 -18.52
N THR A 12 -14.21 5.12 -19.55
CA THR A 12 -15.64 5.46 -19.45
C THR A 12 -16.42 4.43 -18.61
N SER A 13 -15.74 3.68 -17.74
CA SER A 13 -16.27 2.57 -16.94
C SER A 13 -17.45 2.98 -16.07
N PHE A 14 -17.44 4.18 -15.50
CA PHE A 14 -18.58 4.72 -14.76
C PHE A 14 -19.81 4.94 -15.67
N MET A 15 -19.59 5.36 -16.91
CA MET A 15 -20.62 5.64 -17.94
C MET A 15 -20.89 4.43 -18.85
N ARG A 16 -20.44 3.24 -18.46
CA ARG A 16 -20.58 2.02 -19.27
C ARG A 16 -21.99 1.46 -19.13
N GLU A 17 -22.56 0.97 -20.22
CA GLU A 17 -23.90 0.37 -20.22
C GLU A 17 -24.06 -0.83 -19.27
N LYS A 18 -22.97 -1.54 -18.92
CA LYS A 18 -23.03 -2.72 -18.04
C LYS A 18 -21.87 -2.77 -17.05
N TRP A 19 -22.19 -2.54 -15.78
CA TRP A 19 -21.34 -2.80 -14.62
C TRP A 19 -21.28 -4.29 -14.30
N THR A 20 -20.19 -4.78 -13.72
CA THR A 20 -20.16 -6.15 -13.20
C THR A 20 -20.98 -6.25 -11.90
N LYS A 21 -21.40 -7.45 -11.50
CA LYS A 21 -22.04 -7.65 -10.20
C LYS A 21 -21.17 -7.16 -9.04
N LEU A 22 -19.84 -7.34 -9.13
CA LEU A 22 -18.90 -6.85 -8.12
C LEU A 22 -18.93 -5.32 -8.02
N ASP A 23 -18.89 -4.61 -9.15
CA ASP A 23 -18.96 -3.14 -9.18
C ASP A 23 -20.28 -2.64 -8.57
N GLN A 24 -21.40 -3.32 -8.88
CA GLN A 24 -22.72 -3.03 -8.31
C GLN A 24 -22.72 -3.21 -6.79
N TYR A 25 -22.21 -4.32 -6.27
CA TYR A 25 -22.16 -4.57 -4.83
C TYR A 25 -21.27 -3.58 -4.09
N ILE A 26 -20.07 -3.29 -4.62
CA ILE A 26 -19.17 -2.30 -4.02
C ILE A 26 -19.85 -0.92 -3.99
N SER A 27 -20.51 -0.52 -5.07
CA SER A 27 -21.24 0.75 -5.14
C SER A 27 -22.41 0.82 -4.18
N ILE A 28 -23.25 -0.22 -4.11
CA ILE A 28 -24.35 -0.27 -3.14
C ILE A 28 -23.80 -0.20 -1.70
N ALA A 29 -22.77 -0.97 -1.38
CA ALA A 29 -22.17 -0.99 -0.05
C ALA A 29 -21.58 0.38 0.34
N LEU A 30 -20.79 0.99 -0.56
CA LEU A 30 -20.25 2.33 -0.33
C LEU A 30 -21.36 3.38 -0.24
N PHE A 31 -22.36 3.34 -1.12
CA PHE A 31 -23.48 4.26 -1.10
C PHE A 31 -24.25 4.19 0.21
N ILE A 32 -24.61 2.99 0.67
CA ILE A 32 -25.27 2.78 1.96
C ILE A 32 -24.40 3.35 3.10
N LEU A 33 -23.11 3.04 3.11
CA LEU A 33 -22.19 3.51 4.15
C LEU A 33 -22.16 5.05 4.23
N HIS A 34 -22.10 5.74 3.10
CA HIS A 34 -22.09 7.21 3.04
C HIS A 34 -23.44 7.82 3.42
N ILE A 35 -24.56 7.22 2.99
CA ILE A 35 -25.89 7.69 3.38
C ILE A 35 -26.11 7.51 4.89
N LEU A 36 -25.63 6.43 5.49
CA LEU A 36 -25.70 6.23 6.93
C LEU A 36 -24.94 7.29 7.73
N CYS A 37 -23.89 7.89 7.16
CA CYS A 37 -23.19 9.02 7.79
C CYS A 37 -24.06 10.29 7.92
N ILE A 38 -25.12 10.44 7.13
CA ILE A 38 -26.07 11.56 7.28
C ILE A 38 -26.75 11.52 8.66
N PHE A 39 -26.88 10.33 9.26
CA PHE A 39 -27.47 10.17 10.59
C PHE A 39 -26.51 10.51 11.75
N ALA A 40 -25.24 10.82 11.46
CA ALA A 40 -24.22 11.07 12.49
C ALA A 40 -24.56 12.21 13.47
N PRO A 41 -25.13 13.37 13.04
CA PRO A 41 -25.50 14.45 13.97
C PRO A 41 -26.59 14.02 14.96
N PHE A 42 -27.53 13.17 14.54
CA PHE A 42 -28.64 12.71 15.39
C PHE A 42 -28.23 11.63 16.39
N HIS A 43 -27.07 10.99 16.17
CA HIS A 43 -26.55 9.92 17.01
C HIS A 43 -25.18 10.27 17.61
N PHE A 44 -24.87 11.55 17.72
CA PHE A 44 -23.62 12.01 18.30
C PHE A 44 -23.66 11.91 19.82
N ASN A 45 -22.60 11.32 20.38
CA ASN A 45 -22.23 11.51 21.78
C ASN A 45 -20.71 11.32 21.94
N TRP A 46 -20.18 11.84 23.04
CA TRP A 46 -18.73 11.84 23.29
C TRP A 46 -18.13 10.44 23.38
N ARG A 47 -18.87 9.46 23.92
CA ARG A 47 -18.39 8.07 24.02
C ARG A 47 -18.22 7.46 22.62
N ALA A 48 -19.24 7.59 21.77
CA ALA A 48 -19.23 7.09 20.41
C ALA A 48 -18.14 7.78 19.55
N PHE A 49 -17.95 9.09 19.74
CA PHE A 49 -16.86 9.83 19.09
C PHE A 49 -15.48 9.27 19.47
N TRP A 50 -15.19 9.10 20.75
CA TRP A 50 -13.88 8.60 21.19
C TRP A 50 -13.63 7.14 20.79
N VAL A 51 -14.67 6.30 20.81
CA VAL A 51 -14.58 4.94 20.27
C VAL A 51 -14.28 4.96 18.77
N SER A 52 -15.00 5.79 18.01
CA SER A 52 -14.75 5.98 16.57
C SER A 52 -13.32 6.45 16.29
N PHE A 53 -12.85 7.45 17.03
CA PHE A 53 -11.49 7.99 16.90
C PHE A 53 -10.42 6.94 17.25
N ALA A 54 -10.58 6.22 18.36
CA ALA A 54 -9.64 5.17 18.77
C ALA A 54 -9.58 4.06 17.71
N LEU A 55 -10.72 3.63 17.20
CA LEU A 55 -10.78 2.63 16.13
C LEU A 55 -10.17 3.15 14.83
N TYR A 56 -10.38 4.44 14.48
CA TYR A 56 -9.73 5.07 13.33
C TYR A 56 -8.20 5.01 13.45
N VAL A 57 -7.65 5.34 14.63
CA VAL A 57 -6.20 5.25 14.89
C VAL A 57 -5.71 3.81 14.79
N ILE A 58 -6.40 2.87 15.44
CA ILE A 58 -6.01 1.45 15.44
C ILE A 58 -6.01 0.90 14.02
N THR A 59 -7.10 1.06 13.27
CA THR A 59 -7.21 0.46 11.93
C THR A 59 -6.33 1.19 10.91
N GLY A 60 -6.22 2.51 10.98
CA GLY A 60 -5.38 3.29 10.07
C GLY A 60 -3.88 3.03 10.27
N LEU A 61 -3.42 3.00 11.53
CA LEU A 61 -2.03 2.63 11.84
C LEU A 61 -1.76 1.16 11.45
N SER A 62 -2.73 0.27 11.63
CA SER A 62 -2.59 -1.14 11.24
C SER A 62 -2.48 -1.33 9.72
N ILE A 63 -3.19 -0.53 8.91
CA ILE A 63 -3.00 -0.51 7.44
C ILE A 63 -1.56 -0.12 7.11
N SER A 64 -1.06 0.96 7.71
CA SER A 64 0.32 1.44 7.50
C SER A 64 1.37 0.39 7.89
N VAL A 65 1.29 -0.12 9.13
CA VAL A 65 2.30 -1.05 9.68
C VAL A 65 2.20 -2.43 9.04
N SER A 66 0.99 -2.99 8.91
CA SER A 66 0.78 -4.35 8.41
C SER A 66 0.68 -4.39 6.89
N TYR A 67 -0.45 -3.96 6.33
CA TYR A 67 -0.74 -4.17 4.91
C TYR A 67 0.33 -3.53 4.02
N HIS A 68 0.72 -2.30 4.35
CA HIS A 68 1.65 -1.56 3.52
C HIS A 68 3.12 -1.94 3.77
N ARG A 69 3.67 -1.64 4.96
CA ARG A 69 5.11 -1.79 5.20
C ARG A 69 5.55 -3.23 5.37
N ASN A 70 4.84 -4.01 6.19
CA ASN A 70 5.23 -5.39 6.50
C ASN A 70 4.82 -6.37 5.39
N LEU A 71 3.56 -6.38 4.95
CA LEU A 71 3.06 -7.38 4.01
C LEU A 71 3.37 -7.03 2.55
N ALA A 72 3.13 -5.79 2.11
CA ALA A 72 3.36 -5.42 0.73
C ALA A 72 4.86 -5.22 0.42
N HIS A 73 5.55 -4.41 1.22
CA HIS A 73 6.96 -4.06 0.99
C HIS A 73 7.98 -4.93 1.72
N LYS A 74 7.57 -5.69 2.75
CA LYS A 74 8.49 -6.51 3.55
C LYS A 74 9.65 -5.68 4.13
N SER A 75 9.35 -4.44 4.51
CA SER A 75 10.34 -3.48 5.01
C SER A 75 10.90 -3.84 6.39
N PHE A 76 10.25 -4.76 7.10
CA PHE A 76 10.69 -5.34 8.36
C PHE A 76 9.94 -6.64 8.64
N GLU A 77 10.47 -7.46 9.54
CA GLU A 77 9.84 -8.70 10.00
C GLU A 77 9.15 -8.51 11.36
N LEU A 78 8.01 -9.18 11.55
CA LEU A 78 7.31 -9.24 12.83
C LEU A 78 7.19 -10.69 13.30
N PRO A 79 7.19 -10.94 14.62
CA PRO A 79 6.68 -12.21 15.14
C PRO A 79 5.27 -12.48 14.61
N LYS A 80 4.97 -13.72 14.22
CA LYS A 80 3.72 -14.06 13.53
C LYS A 80 2.45 -13.67 14.29
N VAL A 81 2.48 -13.72 15.62
CA VAL A 81 1.35 -13.26 16.45
C VAL A 81 1.06 -11.77 16.23
N LEU A 82 2.09 -10.93 16.20
CA LEU A 82 1.95 -9.49 15.96
C LEU A 82 1.60 -9.20 14.51
N GLU A 83 2.21 -9.90 13.56
CA GLU A 83 1.87 -9.81 12.12
C GLU A 83 0.37 -10.06 11.90
N TYR A 84 -0.17 -11.15 12.45
CA TYR A 84 -1.58 -11.52 12.32
C TYR A 84 -2.51 -10.59 13.08
N PHE A 85 -2.10 -10.13 14.27
CA PHE A 85 -2.86 -9.14 15.04
C PHE A 85 -3.06 -7.83 14.25
N PHE A 86 -1.96 -7.23 13.75
CA PHE A 86 -2.08 -5.99 12.98
C PHE A 86 -2.80 -6.21 11.65
N ALA A 87 -2.60 -7.35 10.97
CA ALA A 87 -3.33 -7.67 9.75
C ALA A 87 -4.85 -7.79 10.01
N TYR A 88 -5.26 -8.36 11.15
CA TYR A 88 -6.66 -8.44 11.53
C TYR A 88 -7.26 -7.07 11.86
N CYS A 89 -6.54 -6.23 12.61
CA CYS A 89 -6.95 -4.85 12.86
C CYS A 89 -7.08 -4.04 11.56
N ALA A 90 -6.13 -4.20 10.63
CA ALA A 90 -6.17 -3.56 9.32
C ALA A 90 -7.38 -4.02 8.47
N ALA A 91 -7.78 -5.29 8.57
CA ALA A 91 -8.94 -5.81 7.85
C ALA A 91 -10.23 -5.05 8.18
N HIS A 92 -10.37 -4.52 9.40
CA HIS A 92 -11.52 -3.71 9.82
C HIS A 92 -11.54 -2.26 9.25
N ALA A 93 -10.60 -1.90 8.36
CA ALA A 93 -10.62 -0.65 7.61
C ALA A 93 -11.58 -0.67 6.39
N LEU A 94 -12.15 -1.82 6.05
CA LEU A 94 -13.02 -2.03 4.88
C LEU A 94 -12.35 -1.65 3.52
N GLN A 95 -11.05 -1.88 3.39
CA GLN A 95 -10.28 -1.58 2.16
C GLN A 95 -9.91 -2.81 1.32
N GLY A 96 -10.46 -3.97 1.67
CA GLY A 96 -10.09 -5.27 1.12
C GLY A 96 -9.39 -6.12 2.19
N ASP A 97 -9.45 -7.43 1.99
CA ASP A 97 -8.70 -8.36 2.83
C ASP A 97 -7.18 -8.28 2.53
N PRO A 98 -6.33 -8.89 3.36
CA PRO A 98 -4.88 -8.75 3.24
C PRO A 98 -4.33 -9.20 1.87
N ILE A 99 -4.92 -10.23 1.26
CA ILE A 99 -4.45 -10.75 -0.03
C ILE A 99 -4.74 -9.74 -1.14
N ASP A 100 -5.95 -9.18 -1.14
CA ASP A 100 -6.43 -8.24 -2.15
C ASP A 100 -5.72 -6.91 -2.11
N TRP A 101 -5.59 -6.36 -0.91
CA TRP A 101 -4.97 -5.06 -0.70
C TRP A 101 -3.51 -5.12 -1.10
N VAL A 102 -2.77 -6.13 -0.60
CA VAL A 102 -1.35 -6.31 -0.91
C VAL A 102 -1.12 -6.57 -2.40
N SER A 103 -1.96 -7.39 -3.04
CA SER A 103 -1.86 -7.66 -4.48
C SER A 103 -2.05 -6.39 -5.31
N THR A 104 -3.05 -5.59 -4.96
CA THR A 104 -3.35 -4.32 -5.62
C THR A 104 -2.23 -3.30 -5.42
N HIS A 105 -1.68 -3.21 -4.20
CA HIS A 105 -0.58 -2.29 -3.87
C HIS A 105 0.74 -2.67 -4.56
N ARG A 106 1.11 -3.96 -4.55
CA ARG A 106 2.28 -4.45 -5.31
C ARG A 106 2.12 -4.18 -6.81
N CYS A 107 0.91 -4.31 -7.34
CA CYS A 107 0.61 -3.96 -8.74
C CYS A 107 0.75 -2.46 -9.01
N HIS A 108 0.32 -1.61 -8.09
CA HIS A 108 0.53 -0.16 -8.17
C HIS A 108 2.01 0.18 -8.27
N HIS A 109 2.85 -0.31 -7.36
CA HIS A 109 4.30 -0.08 -7.41
C HIS A 109 4.95 -0.58 -8.70
N GLN A 110 4.56 -1.77 -9.17
CA GLN A 110 5.11 -2.36 -10.39
C GLN A 110 4.78 -1.52 -11.65
N PHE A 111 3.63 -0.85 -11.67
CA PHE A 111 3.12 -0.16 -12.85
C PHE A 111 2.81 1.32 -12.61
N VAL A 112 3.42 1.93 -11.60
CA VAL A 112 3.08 3.24 -11.03
C VAL A 112 2.89 4.35 -12.09
N ASP A 113 1.77 5.05 -11.98
CA ASP A 113 1.26 6.04 -12.94
C ASP A 113 1.40 5.61 -14.41
N THR A 114 1.00 4.37 -14.71
CA THR A 114 0.79 3.90 -16.08
C THR A 114 -0.65 3.44 -16.24
N ASN A 115 -1.07 3.12 -17.47
CA ASN A 115 -2.39 2.54 -17.71
C ASN A 115 -2.64 1.20 -16.99
N ARG A 116 -1.58 0.52 -16.52
CA ARG A 116 -1.67 -0.74 -15.75
C ARG A 116 -1.72 -0.54 -14.24
N ASP A 117 -1.52 0.68 -13.76
CA ASP A 117 -1.69 1.01 -12.34
C ASP A 117 -3.20 1.02 -11.99
N PRO A 118 -3.63 0.29 -10.94
CA PRO A 118 -5.04 0.16 -10.59
C PRO A 118 -5.78 1.45 -10.31
N HIS A 119 -5.11 2.43 -9.72
CA HIS A 119 -5.70 3.69 -9.27
C HIS A 119 -4.87 4.86 -9.78
N SER A 120 -4.45 4.74 -11.05
CA SER A 120 -3.50 5.67 -11.64
C SER A 120 -4.00 7.13 -11.66
N PRO A 121 -3.20 8.09 -11.16
CA PRO A 121 -3.57 9.51 -11.15
C PRO A 121 -3.63 10.12 -12.55
N ILE A 122 -2.98 9.52 -13.56
CA ILE A 122 -3.03 9.99 -14.95
C ILE A 122 -4.44 9.87 -15.55
N GLN A 123 -5.31 9.07 -14.92
CA GLN A 123 -6.72 8.91 -15.29
C GLN A 123 -7.62 9.97 -14.61
N GLY A 124 -7.04 10.83 -13.78
CA GLY A 124 -7.72 11.95 -13.12
C GLY A 124 -7.88 11.76 -11.61
N PHE A 125 -8.16 12.89 -10.94
CA PHE A 125 -8.29 12.95 -9.49
C PHE A 125 -9.38 12.01 -8.96
N TRP A 126 -10.61 12.09 -9.49
CA TRP A 126 -11.72 11.27 -9.01
C TRP A 126 -11.53 9.78 -9.29
N PHE A 127 -10.84 9.45 -10.39
CA PHE A 127 -10.50 8.07 -10.70
C PHE A 127 -9.56 7.47 -9.65
N SER A 128 -8.40 8.09 -9.43
CA SER A 128 -7.42 7.66 -8.42
C SER A 128 -7.95 7.71 -6.99
N HIS A 129 -8.89 8.63 -6.70
CA HIS A 129 -9.48 8.74 -5.38
C HIS A 129 -10.49 7.62 -5.09
N ILE A 130 -11.52 7.43 -5.92
CA ILE A 130 -12.61 6.50 -5.57
C ILE A 130 -13.17 5.70 -6.75
N LEU A 131 -13.20 6.27 -7.97
CA LEU A 131 -13.93 5.62 -9.08
C LEU A 131 -13.25 4.34 -9.59
N TRP A 132 -11.96 4.15 -9.33
CA TRP A 132 -11.25 2.91 -9.65
C TRP A 132 -11.88 1.65 -9.01
N LEU A 133 -12.57 1.81 -7.88
CA LEU A 133 -13.28 0.73 -7.20
C LEU A 133 -14.46 0.16 -8.01
N PHE A 134 -15.00 0.94 -8.95
CA PHE A 134 -16.13 0.57 -9.80
C PHE A 134 -15.71 0.15 -11.21
N ASP A 135 -14.41 -0.07 -11.45
CA ASP A 135 -13.86 -0.46 -12.75
C ASP A 135 -13.19 -1.84 -12.72
N SER A 136 -13.76 -2.79 -11.95
CA SER A 136 -13.15 -4.11 -11.74
C SER A 136 -12.87 -4.86 -13.05
N TYR A 137 -13.76 -4.75 -14.04
CA TYR A 137 -13.60 -5.37 -15.36
C TYR A 137 -12.38 -4.85 -16.12
N THR A 138 -12.27 -3.54 -16.31
CA THR A 138 -11.20 -2.97 -17.13
C THR A 138 -9.89 -3.07 -16.38
N LEU A 139 -9.92 -2.95 -15.05
CA LEU A 139 -8.76 -3.20 -14.20
C LEU A 139 -8.23 -4.63 -14.39
N THR A 140 -9.10 -5.63 -14.27
CA THR A 140 -8.72 -7.05 -14.46
C THR A 140 -8.18 -7.29 -15.87
N LYS A 141 -8.80 -6.70 -16.91
CA LYS A 141 -8.33 -6.81 -18.29
C LYS A 141 -6.93 -6.21 -18.50
N ARG A 142 -6.65 -5.05 -17.89
CA ARG A 142 -5.37 -4.32 -18.03
C ARG A 142 -4.24 -4.98 -17.25
N VAL A 143 -4.56 -5.44 -16.04
CA VAL A 143 -3.59 -5.95 -15.06
C VAL A 143 -3.34 -7.45 -15.24
N CYS A 144 -4.36 -8.21 -15.67
CA CYS A 144 -4.34 -9.67 -15.74
C CYS A 144 -5.03 -10.23 -17.00
N PRO A 145 -4.50 -9.97 -18.21
CA PRO A 145 -5.14 -10.39 -19.47
C PRO A 145 -5.38 -11.90 -19.56
N LYS A 146 -4.50 -12.71 -18.95
CA LYS A 146 -4.57 -14.18 -18.95
C LYS A 146 -5.78 -14.75 -18.21
N TYR A 147 -6.29 -14.03 -17.20
CA TYR A 147 -7.44 -14.46 -16.37
C TYR A 147 -8.78 -13.89 -16.86
N PHE A 148 -8.74 -13.04 -17.90
CA PHE A 148 -9.93 -12.41 -18.49
C PHE A 148 -10.84 -13.41 -19.21
N THR A 149 -10.27 -14.47 -19.80
CA THR A 149 -11.02 -15.51 -20.53
C THR A 149 -11.90 -16.36 -19.61
N ASP A 150 -11.52 -16.51 -18.33
CA ASP A 150 -12.28 -17.30 -17.35
C ASP A 150 -13.41 -16.50 -16.68
N PHE A 151 -13.33 -15.16 -16.70
CA PHE A 151 -14.30 -14.27 -16.05
C PHE A 151 -15.73 -14.42 -16.59
N LYS A 152 -15.89 -14.76 -17.89
CA LYS A 152 -17.20 -15.01 -18.52
C LYS A 152 -17.89 -16.28 -18.03
N LYS A 153 -17.17 -17.24 -17.44
CA LYS A 153 -17.69 -18.56 -17.06
C LYS A 153 -18.19 -18.60 -15.60
N ILE A 154 -17.82 -17.61 -14.79
CA ILE A 154 -17.81 -17.65 -13.32
C ILE A 154 -19.00 -16.88 -12.68
N GLU A 155 -19.84 -16.22 -13.48
CA GLU A 155 -20.90 -15.29 -13.04
C GLU A 155 -22.09 -15.93 -12.23
N ARG A 156 -22.03 -17.24 -11.93
CA ARG A 156 -23.18 -18.05 -11.47
C ARG A 156 -23.19 -18.46 -10.00
N SER A 157 -22.18 -18.18 -9.18
CA SER A 157 -22.17 -18.67 -7.79
C SER A 157 -22.13 -17.56 -6.72
N ILE A 158 -23.14 -17.58 -5.85
CA ILE A 158 -23.32 -16.72 -4.66
C ILE A 158 -22.20 -16.91 -3.62
N ILE A 159 -21.32 -17.90 -3.76
CA ILE A 159 -20.20 -18.15 -2.84
C ILE A 159 -18.92 -17.37 -3.24
N ILE A 160 -18.94 -16.64 -4.37
CA ILE A 160 -17.80 -15.84 -4.88
C ILE A 160 -17.92 -14.39 -4.40
N TRP A 161 -18.20 -14.18 -3.10
CA TRP A 161 -18.33 -12.84 -2.54
C TRP A 161 -17.00 -12.08 -2.40
N PHE A 162 -15.86 -12.80 -2.37
CA PHE A 162 -14.53 -12.20 -2.13
C PHE A 162 -13.41 -12.71 -3.03
N SER A 163 -13.68 -13.70 -3.87
CA SER A 163 -12.62 -14.30 -4.68
C SER A 163 -12.55 -13.63 -6.05
N LYS A 164 -11.82 -12.52 -6.13
CA LYS A 164 -11.34 -11.90 -7.38
C LYS A 164 -10.36 -12.90 -8.00
N HIS A 165 -10.84 -13.88 -8.75
CA HIS A 165 -10.02 -14.84 -9.50
C HIS A 165 -9.35 -14.22 -10.75
N GLY A 166 -9.15 -12.90 -10.73
CA GLY A 166 -8.41 -12.12 -11.71
C GLY A 166 -7.42 -11.19 -11.00
N ARG A 167 -6.59 -11.75 -10.11
CA ARG A 167 -5.51 -11.05 -9.43
C ARG A 167 -4.16 -11.42 -10.05
N PRO A 168 -3.18 -10.50 -10.07
CA PRO A 168 -1.82 -10.83 -10.43
C PRO A 168 -1.28 -11.95 -9.56
N ASP A 169 -0.39 -12.75 -10.13
CA ASP A 169 0.32 -13.79 -9.43
C ASP A 169 1.47 -13.22 -8.57
N ASN A 170 1.13 -12.28 -7.68
CA ASN A 170 2.07 -11.47 -6.93
C ASN A 170 1.90 -11.56 -5.41
N VAL A 171 1.08 -12.49 -4.90
CA VAL A 171 0.78 -12.67 -3.46
C VAL A 171 0.77 -14.13 -2.99
N ARG A 172 1.45 -15.03 -3.73
CA ARG A 172 1.58 -16.45 -3.37
C ARG A 172 2.11 -16.69 -1.96
N ASP A 173 2.91 -15.76 -1.44
CA ASP A 173 3.44 -15.77 -0.08
C ASP A 173 2.35 -15.63 0.99
N LEU A 174 1.30 -14.84 0.73
CA LEU A 174 0.12 -14.75 1.61
C LEU A 174 -0.82 -15.94 1.40
N GLU A 175 -1.05 -16.35 0.15
CA GLU A 175 -1.98 -17.45 -0.18
C GLU A 175 -1.57 -18.79 0.43
N LYS A 176 -0.27 -19.00 0.67
CA LYS A 176 0.24 -20.21 1.36
C LYS A 176 -0.15 -20.27 2.83
N GLN A 177 -0.47 -19.15 3.47
CA GLN A 177 -0.75 -19.10 4.91
C GLN A 177 -2.24 -19.28 5.20
N ALA A 178 -2.57 -20.18 6.15
CA ALA A 178 -3.95 -20.49 6.50
C ALA A 178 -4.71 -19.30 7.07
N PHE A 179 -4.05 -18.46 7.87
CA PHE A 179 -4.63 -17.25 8.46
C PHE A 179 -5.17 -16.28 7.39
N TYR A 180 -4.37 -15.93 6.39
CA TYR A 180 -4.82 -15.02 5.33
C TYR A 180 -5.94 -15.61 4.48
N ARG A 181 -5.89 -16.93 4.19
CA ARG A 181 -7.00 -17.62 3.52
C ARG A 181 -8.28 -17.63 4.35
N PHE A 182 -8.18 -17.72 5.67
CA PHE A 182 -9.32 -17.64 6.57
C PHE A 182 -9.94 -16.24 6.50
N ILE A 183 -9.16 -15.19 6.76
CA ILE A 183 -9.63 -13.79 6.67
C ILE A 183 -10.23 -13.48 5.31
N HIS A 184 -9.61 -13.94 4.23
CA HIS A 184 -10.13 -13.77 2.87
C HIS A 184 -11.54 -14.35 2.69
N LYS A 185 -11.79 -15.55 3.22
CA LYS A 185 -13.08 -16.24 3.10
C LYS A 185 -14.15 -15.66 4.04
N THR A 186 -13.76 -15.18 5.21
CA THR A 186 -14.68 -14.69 6.26
C THR A 186 -14.73 -13.16 6.35
N TYR A 187 -14.16 -12.45 5.37
CA TYR A 187 -13.92 -11.01 5.44
C TYR A 187 -15.14 -10.19 5.87
N LEU A 188 -16.32 -10.40 5.25
CA LEU A 188 -17.53 -9.68 5.69
C LEU A 188 -18.07 -10.13 7.02
N LEU A 189 -17.93 -11.40 7.36
CA LEU A 189 -18.42 -11.90 8.64
C LEU A 189 -17.74 -11.15 9.78
N HIS A 190 -16.44 -10.86 9.66
CA HIS A 190 -15.73 -10.04 10.65
C HIS A 190 -16.29 -8.62 10.75
N HIS A 191 -16.67 -8.00 9.63
CA HIS A 191 -17.25 -6.66 9.64
C HIS A 191 -18.65 -6.64 10.26
N VAL A 192 -19.51 -7.59 9.88
CA VAL A 192 -20.87 -7.73 10.43
C VAL A 192 -20.80 -8.05 11.91
N ALA A 193 -19.96 -9.00 12.33
CA ALA A 193 -19.78 -9.35 13.74
C ALA A 193 -19.30 -8.16 14.57
N PHE A 194 -18.36 -7.37 14.05
CA PHE A 194 -17.87 -6.19 14.76
C PHE A 194 -18.90 -5.05 14.82
N ALA A 195 -19.71 -4.87 13.77
CA ALA A 195 -20.81 -3.92 13.77
C ALA A 195 -21.90 -4.31 14.79
N VAL A 196 -22.26 -5.59 14.86
CA VAL A 196 -23.19 -6.12 15.88
C VAL A 196 -22.62 -5.89 17.28
N LEU A 197 -21.35 -6.21 17.50
CA LEU A 197 -20.69 -5.96 18.79
C LEU A 197 -20.77 -4.49 19.22
N LEU A 198 -20.50 -3.55 18.30
CA LEU A 198 -20.59 -2.12 18.60
C LEU A 198 -22.03 -1.68 18.93
N TYR A 199 -23.01 -2.26 18.23
CA TYR A 199 -24.42 -2.01 18.52
C TYR A 199 -24.83 -2.53 19.91
N GLU A 200 -24.41 -3.74 20.28
CA GLU A 200 -24.71 -4.29 21.61
C GLU A 200 -24.05 -3.47 22.74
N VAL A 201 -22.86 -2.93 22.50
CA VAL A 201 -22.12 -2.15 23.51
C VAL A 201 -22.66 -0.73 23.70
N GLY A 202 -23.10 -0.06 22.63
CA GLY A 202 -23.45 1.37 22.70
C GLY A 202 -24.55 1.83 21.75
N GLY A 203 -25.33 0.90 21.22
CA GLY A 203 -26.49 1.15 20.37
C GLY A 203 -26.16 1.79 19.03
N LEU A 204 -27.16 2.47 18.46
CA LEU A 204 -27.04 3.18 17.18
C LEU A 204 -25.91 4.22 17.14
N PRO A 205 -25.62 4.99 18.22
CA PRO A 205 -24.46 5.89 18.23
C PRO A 205 -23.14 5.19 17.93
N PHE A 206 -22.88 4.04 18.55
CA PHE A 206 -21.64 3.29 18.35
C PHE A 206 -21.59 2.64 16.97
N LEU A 207 -22.73 2.17 16.45
CA LEU A 207 -22.81 1.64 15.09
C LEU A 207 -22.55 2.73 14.03
N ILE A 208 -23.22 3.89 14.14
CA ILE A 208 -23.08 4.97 13.17
C ILE A 208 -21.68 5.59 13.23
N TRP A 209 -21.19 5.94 14.42
CA TRP A 209 -19.87 6.57 14.56
C TRP A 209 -18.71 5.57 14.44
N GLY A 210 -18.80 4.44 15.16
CA GLY A 210 -17.74 3.44 15.23
C GLY A 210 -17.62 2.57 13.97
N THR A 211 -18.70 2.37 13.22
CA THR A 211 -18.66 1.68 11.93
C THR A 211 -18.72 2.68 10.77
N CYS A 212 -19.82 3.41 10.58
CA CYS A 212 -20.05 4.15 9.33
C CYS A 212 -19.11 5.35 9.17
N VAL A 213 -19.18 6.33 10.09
CA VAL A 213 -18.39 7.57 10.02
C VAL A 213 -16.90 7.26 10.01
N ARG A 214 -16.45 6.40 10.94
CA ARG A 214 -15.05 5.97 11.02
C ARG A 214 -14.55 5.43 9.69
N ILE A 215 -15.28 4.48 9.09
CA ILE A 215 -14.85 3.82 7.86
C ILE A 215 -14.82 4.84 6.71
N VAL A 216 -15.85 5.66 6.53
CA VAL A 216 -15.88 6.68 5.46
C VAL A 216 -14.71 7.66 5.59
N VAL A 217 -14.45 8.16 6.80
CA VAL A 217 -13.32 9.07 7.06
C VAL A 217 -12.00 8.39 6.72
N LEU A 218 -11.79 7.16 7.19
CA LEU A 218 -10.55 6.42 6.93
C LEU A 218 -10.36 6.06 5.44
N LEU A 219 -11.45 5.69 4.74
CA LEU A 219 -11.43 5.43 3.30
C LEU A 219 -10.95 6.66 2.55
N HIS A 220 -11.56 7.82 2.76
CA HIS A 220 -11.15 9.05 2.08
C HIS A 220 -9.71 9.46 2.41
N ILE A 221 -9.29 9.35 3.68
CA ILE A 221 -7.90 9.64 4.07
C ILE A 221 -6.93 8.71 3.33
N THR A 222 -7.23 7.42 3.24
CA THR A 222 -6.34 6.47 2.55
C THR A 222 -6.35 6.70 1.05
N PHE A 223 -7.51 7.01 0.47
CA PHE A 223 -7.65 7.35 -0.95
C PHE A 223 -6.97 8.66 -1.33
N MET A 224 -6.78 9.59 -0.38
CA MET A 224 -5.95 10.78 -0.59
C MET A 224 -4.48 10.41 -0.83
N VAL A 225 -3.98 9.27 -0.36
CA VAL A 225 -2.62 8.82 -0.68
C VAL A 225 -2.51 8.58 -2.19
N ASN A 226 -3.48 7.89 -2.80
CA ASN A 226 -3.49 7.63 -4.24
C ASN A 226 -3.71 8.90 -5.07
N SER A 227 -4.60 9.80 -4.62
CA SER A 227 -4.98 10.98 -5.40
C SER A 227 -4.18 12.22 -5.02
N VAL A 228 -4.33 12.72 -3.79
CA VAL A 228 -3.66 13.93 -3.31
C VAL A 228 -2.15 13.77 -3.34
N CYS A 229 -1.60 12.65 -2.85
CA CYS A 229 -0.15 12.48 -2.84
C CYS A 229 0.47 12.16 -4.21
N HIS A 230 -0.29 12.06 -5.30
CA HIS A 230 0.26 12.08 -6.66
C HIS A 230 0.02 13.41 -7.39
N ILE A 231 -0.92 14.23 -6.91
CA ILE A 231 -1.33 15.46 -7.60
C ILE A 231 -0.79 16.71 -6.88
N TRP A 232 -0.85 16.76 -5.54
CA TRP A 232 -0.49 17.94 -4.75
C TRP A 232 0.49 17.63 -3.61
N GLY A 233 1.59 18.36 -3.58
CA GLY A 233 2.62 18.24 -2.55
C GLY A 233 4.00 18.58 -3.08
N LYS A 234 5.02 18.22 -2.32
CA LYS A 234 6.43 18.47 -2.66
C LYS A 234 7.11 17.20 -3.12
N ARG A 235 7.94 17.29 -4.16
CA ARG A 235 8.79 16.20 -4.62
C ARG A 235 10.22 16.46 -4.14
N ARG A 236 10.67 15.70 -3.13
CA ARG A 236 12.04 15.81 -2.58
C ARG A 236 13.01 14.94 -3.38
N TRP A 237 12.56 13.78 -3.83
CA TRP A 237 13.36 12.77 -4.50
C TRP A 237 12.99 12.66 -5.96
N ASN A 238 14.00 12.41 -6.79
CA ASN A 238 13.80 12.23 -8.22
C ASN A 238 13.34 10.78 -8.53
N THR A 239 12.05 10.49 -8.32
CA THR A 239 11.40 9.23 -8.73
C THR A 239 11.05 9.24 -10.22
N LYS A 240 10.46 8.17 -10.78
CA LYS A 240 9.94 8.15 -12.16
C LYS A 240 8.42 8.38 -12.24
N ASP A 241 7.76 8.44 -11.10
CA ASP A 241 6.32 8.63 -10.92
C ASP A 241 5.98 10.11 -10.61
N LEU A 242 4.71 10.35 -10.25
CA LEU A 242 4.11 11.62 -9.89
C LEU A 242 3.97 11.79 -8.37
N SER A 243 4.50 10.85 -7.58
CA SER A 243 4.41 10.87 -6.11
C SER A 243 4.96 12.18 -5.53
N LYS A 244 4.30 12.64 -4.47
CA LYS A 244 4.53 13.91 -3.77
C LYS A 244 4.30 13.71 -2.27
N ASN A 245 5.13 14.36 -1.47
CA ASN A 245 4.95 14.45 -0.03
C ASN A 245 3.87 15.49 0.29
N ASN A 246 2.85 15.08 1.05
CA ASN A 246 1.79 15.93 1.56
C ASN A 246 1.68 15.81 3.09
N ARG A 247 1.91 16.92 3.79
CA ARG A 247 1.98 16.94 5.26
C ARG A 247 0.64 16.62 5.93
N LEU A 248 -0.47 17.09 5.34
CA LEU A 248 -1.81 16.87 5.90
C LEU A 248 -2.19 15.40 5.79
N VAL A 249 -1.95 14.80 4.61
CA VAL A 249 -2.13 13.35 4.43
C VAL A 249 -1.15 12.59 5.33
N GLY A 250 0.08 13.06 5.51
CA GLY A 250 1.06 12.46 6.43
C GLY A 250 0.55 12.40 7.87
N LEU A 251 -0.12 13.46 8.33
CA LEU A 251 -0.72 13.50 9.66
C LEU A 251 -1.93 12.55 9.77
N LEU A 252 -2.88 12.67 8.85
CA LEU A 252 -4.15 11.94 8.90
C LEU A 252 -4.00 10.45 8.56
N ALA A 253 -3.04 10.10 7.72
CA ALA A 253 -2.79 8.73 7.30
C ALA A 253 -1.59 8.12 8.04
N PHE A 254 -1.13 8.66 9.17
CA PHE A 254 -0.09 8.03 10.01
C PHE A 254 1.27 7.83 9.30
N GLY A 255 1.69 8.78 8.47
CA GLY A 255 2.98 8.82 7.78
C GLY A 255 2.90 8.50 6.28
N GLU A 256 1.79 7.95 5.81
CA GLU A 256 1.58 7.51 4.41
C GLU A 256 1.65 8.68 3.40
N GLY A 257 1.39 9.90 3.87
CA GLY A 257 1.48 11.10 3.04
C GLY A 257 2.91 11.53 2.68
N TRP A 258 3.96 10.95 3.27
CA TRP A 258 5.35 11.11 2.79
C TRP A 258 5.60 10.23 1.55
N HIS A 259 4.73 10.37 0.57
CA HIS A 259 4.58 9.40 -0.50
C HIS A 259 5.71 9.44 -1.52
N ASN A 260 6.31 10.60 -1.76
CA ASN A 260 7.51 10.69 -2.61
C ASN A 260 8.75 10.10 -1.91
N ASN A 261 8.83 10.18 -0.58
CA ASN A 261 9.87 9.45 0.17
C ASN A 261 9.67 7.95 0.01
N HIS A 262 8.44 7.48 0.19
CA HIS A 262 8.07 6.08 0.03
C HIS A 262 8.40 5.55 -1.36
N HIS A 263 7.98 6.23 -2.42
CA HIS A 263 8.25 5.82 -3.80
C HIS A 263 9.74 5.86 -4.18
N ALA A 264 10.55 6.68 -3.49
CA ALA A 264 12.00 6.67 -3.67
C ALA A 264 12.66 5.49 -2.95
N PHE A 265 12.11 5.06 -1.82
CA PHE A 265 12.68 4.04 -0.94
C PHE A 265 11.59 3.05 -0.47
N GLU A 266 11.01 2.31 -1.40
CA GLU A 266 9.80 1.50 -1.14
C GLU A 266 9.99 0.39 -0.09
N TYR A 267 11.22 -0.11 0.07
CA TYR A 267 11.57 -1.10 1.12
C TYR A 267 11.89 -0.47 2.47
N SER A 268 11.86 0.85 2.59
CA SER A 268 12.09 1.52 3.87
C SER A 268 10.92 1.27 4.82
N ALA A 269 11.23 0.91 6.06
CA ALA A 269 10.22 0.85 7.12
C ALA A 269 9.76 2.25 7.54
N ARG A 270 10.48 3.31 7.13
CA ARG A 270 10.21 4.72 7.42
C ARG A 270 9.81 5.46 6.17
N PHE A 271 8.66 6.12 6.22
CA PHE A 271 8.23 7.06 5.19
C PHE A 271 8.60 8.48 5.58
N GLY A 272 8.50 8.81 6.88
CA GLY A 272 9.07 10.02 7.45
C GLY A 272 10.58 9.88 7.62
N ILE A 273 11.32 10.49 6.70
CA ILE A 273 12.79 10.47 6.70
C ILE A 273 13.28 11.52 7.69
N GLU A 274 12.76 12.75 7.60
CA GLU A 274 13.18 13.83 8.49
C GLU A 274 12.56 13.71 9.89
N TRP A 275 13.25 14.24 10.90
CA TRP A 275 12.81 14.16 12.30
C TRP A 275 11.44 14.80 12.57
N TRP A 276 11.05 15.79 11.76
CA TRP A 276 9.77 16.50 11.87
C TRP A 276 8.65 15.85 11.06
N GLU A 277 8.97 14.84 10.24
CA GLU A 277 8.00 14.11 9.43
C GLU A 277 7.29 13.09 10.33
N TYR A 278 6.08 13.43 10.77
CA TYR A 278 5.25 12.55 11.59
C TYR A 278 5.04 11.21 10.90
N ASP A 279 5.59 10.15 11.50
CA ASP A 279 5.51 8.77 11.02
C ASP A 279 5.52 7.81 12.22
N PRO A 280 4.36 7.62 12.89
CA PRO A 280 4.25 6.72 14.02
C PRO A 280 4.45 5.24 13.63
N GLY A 281 4.24 4.88 12.36
CA GLY A 281 4.42 3.51 11.85
C GLY A 281 5.89 3.08 11.71
N GLY A 282 6.84 4.02 11.67
CA GLY A 282 8.27 3.76 11.42
C GLY A 282 9.23 4.25 12.50
N ARG A 283 8.80 4.49 13.74
CA ARG A 283 9.54 5.34 14.71
C ARG A 283 10.86 4.79 15.31
N LYS A 284 11.45 3.69 14.81
CA LYS A 284 12.82 3.23 15.18
C LYS A 284 13.69 2.92 13.96
N PRO A 285 15.03 3.10 14.04
CA PRO A 285 15.77 3.60 12.89
C PRO A 285 16.67 2.56 12.19
N TYR A 286 16.92 2.85 10.90
CA TYR A 286 17.94 2.30 9.99
C TYR A 286 17.79 0.85 9.53
N TYR A 287 17.21 0.68 8.34
CA TYR A 287 17.62 -0.36 7.41
C TYR A 287 18.19 0.35 6.17
N MET A 288 19.50 0.22 5.96
CA MET A 288 20.17 0.67 4.74
C MET A 288 20.02 -0.44 3.69
N ASN A 289 19.49 -0.11 2.52
CA ASN A 289 19.69 -0.94 1.33
C ASN A 289 20.80 -0.30 0.50
N VAL A 290 21.89 -1.04 0.30
CA VAL A 290 23.01 -0.66 -0.58
C VAL A 290 23.01 -1.65 -1.74
N ASP A 291 22.80 -1.16 -2.96
CA ASP A 291 22.99 -1.93 -4.18
C ASP A 291 24.48 -1.97 -4.54
N SER A 292 25.14 -3.13 -4.43
CA SER A 292 26.51 -3.32 -4.95
C SER A 292 26.51 -4.15 -6.23
N LEU A 293 27.23 -3.66 -7.23
CA LEU A 293 27.70 -4.36 -8.42
C LEU A 293 28.93 -5.21 -8.07
N ASP A 294 28.81 -6.53 -7.91
CA ASP A 294 29.66 -7.49 -8.64
C ASP A 294 29.39 -8.97 -8.37
N GLY A 295 29.66 -9.79 -9.40
CA GLY A 295 29.65 -11.24 -9.35
C GLY A 295 31.03 -11.85 -9.08
N GLY A 296 31.12 -12.70 -8.06
CA GLY A 296 32.17 -13.70 -7.94
C GLY A 296 31.81 -15.01 -8.65
N LYS A 297 32.72 -15.50 -9.49
CA LYS A 297 32.60 -16.66 -10.40
C LYS A 297 32.49 -18.00 -9.64
N SER A 298 31.61 -18.89 -10.11
CA SER A 298 31.81 -20.34 -10.05
C SER A 298 31.98 -20.88 -11.47
N ASN A 299 32.98 -21.73 -11.64
CA ASN A 299 33.43 -22.28 -12.92
C ASN A 299 32.28 -22.96 -13.68
N LEU A 300 32.07 -22.56 -14.94
CA LEU A 300 31.61 -23.39 -16.05
C LEU A 300 31.82 -22.59 -17.35
N GLY A 301 32.55 -23.19 -18.29
CA GLY A 301 32.87 -22.58 -19.57
C GLY A 301 31.65 -22.46 -20.48
N HIS A 302 31.48 -21.29 -21.10
CA HIS A 302 31.25 -21.13 -22.54
C HIS A 302 31.17 -19.64 -22.87
N SER A 303 31.64 -19.32 -24.07
CA SER A 303 31.72 -18.00 -24.70
C SER A 303 30.38 -17.26 -24.77
N GLY A 304 30.37 -15.95 -24.47
CA GLY A 304 29.26 -15.06 -24.80
C GLY A 304 29.40 -13.68 -24.14
N TYR A 305 29.50 -12.63 -24.95
CA TYR A 305 29.48 -11.22 -24.53
C TYR A 305 28.15 -10.85 -23.83
N GLY A 306 28.23 -10.21 -22.65
CA GLY A 306 27.08 -9.58 -21.98
C GLY A 306 27.40 -9.14 -20.54
N SER A 307 27.44 -7.82 -20.29
CA SER A 307 27.64 -7.26 -18.94
C SER A 307 26.38 -7.43 -18.08
N GLN A 308 26.42 -8.30 -17.06
CA GLN A 308 25.35 -8.43 -16.08
C GLN A 308 25.66 -7.64 -14.81
N THR A 309 24.77 -6.72 -14.45
CA THR A 309 24.71 -6.07 -13.14
C THR A 309 24.17 -7.07 -12.11
N LYS A 310 24.98 -7.51 -11.14
CA LYS A 310 24.51 -8.29 -9.99
C LYS A 310 24.29 -7.36 -8.80
N HIS A 311 23.15 -7.49 -8.12
CA HIS A 311 22.79 -6.78 -6.89
C HIS A 311 23.01 -7.70 -5.69
N LEU A 312 23.75 -7.26 -4.68
CA LEU A 312 23.92 -7.97 -3.41
C LEU A 312 23.41 -7.11 -2.26
N ASN A 313 22.51 -7.66 -1.42
CA ASN A 313 22.01 -6.99 -0.22
C ASN A 313 22.97 -7.25 0.94
N LEU A 314 23.51 -6.18 1.54
CA LEU A 314 24.28 -6.25 2.77
C LEU A 314 23.43 -5.73 3.93
N ASP A 315 23.25 -6.57 4.94
CA ASP A 315 22.48 -6.28 6.15
C ASP A 315 23.46 -5.87 7.27
N ILE A 316 23.69 -4.55 7.43
CA ILE A 316 24.57 -4.04 8.48
C ILE A 316 23.74 -3.87 9.75
N LYS A 317 23.92 -4.80 10.70
CA LYS A 317 23.32 -4.69 12.04
C LYS A 317 24.12 -3.70 12.89
N GLU A 318 23.38 -2.70 13.37
CA GLU A 318 23.71 -1.77 14.46
C GLU A 318 24.97 -0.91 14.26
N SER A 319 24.74 0.39 14.04
CA SER A 319 25.76 1.43 14.26
C SER A 319 25.10 2.61 14.97
N TYR A 320 25.65 2.99 16.12
CA TYR A 320 25.23 4.18 16.87
C TYR A 320 25.94 5.43 16.31
N PRO A 321 25.43 6.65 16.58
CA PRO A 321 26.09 7.86 16.13
C PRO A 321 27.52 7.96 16.72
N GLY A 322 28.54 7.89 15.86
CA GLY A 322 29.95 7.98 16.23
C GLY A 322 30.79 6.74 15.91
N ASP A 323 30.18 5.63 15.49
CA ASP A 323 30.91 4.42 15.12
C ASP A 323 31.61 4.58 13.76
N ALA A 324 32.92 4.32 13.71
CA ALA A 324 33.68 4.28 12.46
C ALA A 324 33.49 2.92 11.79
N ILE A 325 32.84 2.89 10.62
CA ILE A 325 32.68 1.69 9.80
C ILE A 325 33.77 1.68 8.74
N ASN A 326 34.72 0.74 8.85
CA ASN A 326 35.79 0.57 7.88
C ASN A 326 35.40 -0.48 6.82
N PHE A 327 35.37 -0.06 5.56
CA PHE A 327 35.19 -0.97 4.42
C PHE A 327 36.56 -1.27 3.79
N ALA A 328 36.92 -2.55 3.71
CA ALA A 328 38.12 -2.98 2.99
C ALA A 328 37.70 -3.74 1.73
N THR A 329 38.27 -3.36 0.58
CA THR A 329 38.05 -4.05 -0.69
C THR A 329 39.28 -4.90 -1.04
N LYS A 330 39.06 -6.05 -1.68
CA LYS A 330 40.14 -6.83 -2.31
C LYS A 330 40.08 -6.59 -3.81
N GLY A 331 41.02 -5.80 -4.35
CA GLY A 331 41.17 -5.55 -5.79
C GLY A 331 41.27 -4.07 -6.15
N THR A 332 41.43 -3.77 -7.44
CA THR A 332 41.64 -2.41 -7.99
C THR A 332 40.35 -1.68 -8.37
N ASN A 333 39.17 -2.27 -8.12
CA ASN A 333 37.89 -1.68 -8.52
C ASN A 333 37.35 -0.77 -7.40
N SER A 334 36.83 0.39 -7.78
CA SER A 334 36.15 1.31 -6.87
C SER A 334 34.75 0.77 -6.49
N ILE A 335 34.39 0.87 -5.21
CA ILE A 335 33.04 0.58 -4.73
C ILE A 335 32.34 1.91 -4.49
N ARG A 336 31.12 2.08 -5.02
CA ARG A 336 30.27 3.22 -4.70
C ARG A 336 29.34 2.84 -3.56
N ILE A 337 29.61 3.37 -2.36
CA ILE A 337 28.73 3.21 -1.20
C ILE A 337 27.77 4.40 -1.18
N THR A 338 26.47 4.12 -1.37
CA THR A 338 25.44 5.17 -1.27
C THR A 338 24.77 5.04 0.09
N CYS A 339 25.20 5.86 1.05
CA CYS A 339 24.61 5.94 2.38
C CYS A 339 23.43 6.91 2.36
N LEU A 340 22.30 6.51 2.95
CA LEU A 340 21.05 7.28 3.00
C LEU A 340 21.13 8.61 3.79
N TYR A 341 22.28 8.94 4.40
CA TYR A 341 22.44 10.15 5.22
C TYR A 341 23.74 10.95 5.09
N CYS A 342 24.66 10.58 4.20
CA CYS A 342 25.72 11.51 3.79
C CYS A 342 25.36 12.07 2.41
N ARG A 343 25.38 13.40 2.25
CA ARG A 343 25.53 14.02 0.92
C ARG A 343 26.62 13.23 0.20
N SER A 344 26.39 12.82 -1.04
CA SER A 344 27.36 12.07 -1.85
C SER A 344 28.77 12.61 -1.65
N VAL A 345 29.59 11.90 -0.89
CA VAL A 345 31.02 12.17 -0.77
C VAL A 345 31.68 11.22 -1.73
N ASP A 346 32.17 11.73 -2.85
CA ASP A 346 33.04 10.97 -3.72
C ASP A 346 34.37 10.78 -2.97
N TYR A 347 34.62 9.58 -2.45
CA TYR A 347 35.93 9.24 -1.92
C TYR A 347 36.83 8.86 -3.09
N GLN A 348 37.80 9.72 -3.44
CA GLN A 348 39.01 9.24 -4.09
C GLN A 348 39.82 8.51 -3.02
N ILE A 349 39.82 7.18 -3.07
CA ILE A 349 40.75 6.37 -2.29
C ILE A 349 42.11 6.51 -2.98
N ALA A 350 43.03 7.26 -2.36
CA ALA A 350 44.43 7.23 -2.74
C ALA A 350 44.98 5.82 -2.44
N CYS A 351 45.66 5.22 -3.42
CA CYS A 351 46.25 3.89 -3.34
C CYS A 351 47.22 3.72 -2.16
#